data_AF-U6KT06-F1
#
_entry.id   AF-U6KT06-F1
#
_cell.length_a   1.000
_cell.length_b   1.000
_cell.length_c   1.000
_cell.angle_alpha   90.00
_cell.angle_beta   90.00
_cell.angle_gamma   90.00
#
_symmetry.space_group_name_H-M   'P 1'
#
loop_
_entity.id
_entity.type
_entity.pdbx_description
1 polymer ?
#
loop_
_entity_poly.entity_id
_entity_poly.type
_entity_poly.pdbx_seq_one_letter_code
_entity_poly.pdbx_strand_id
1 'polypeptide(L)'
;MEAPKGLSENLQTREPREPGVYTLHADATLLLDEIRQGTCKDSIIHLLVDPETCQISVKGTLPFDGSSRKERLNWISSCAKKEGPSLFVFRTDMRSNSPEWALLVWAPKSSISVAERAFYFTALSWLSSSFVDTNLPREFYVTEEAEMPVFKWT
;
A
#
# COMPACT_ATOMS: atom_id res chain seq x y z
N MET A 1 -52.81 20.35 16.86
CA MET A 1 -51.87 19.22 16.97
C MET A 1 -50.83 19.40 15.88
N GLU A 2 -49.69 19.95 16.24
CA GLU A 2 -48.54 20.09 15.34
C GLU A 2 -47.70 18.81 15.39
N ALA A 3 -47.33 18.29 14.22
CA ALA A 3 -46.42 17.15 14.09
C ALA A 3 -44.97 17.60 14.37
N PRO A 4 -44.14 16.76 15.03
CA PRO A 4 -42.80 17.16 15.42
C PRO A 4 -41.89 17.29 14.20
N LYS A 5 -41.22 18.44 14.12
CA LYS A 5 -40.04 18.68 13.28
C LYS A 5 -38.85 17.92 13.87
N GLY A 6 -38.10 17.25 13.01
CA GLY A 6 -36.77 16.75 13.33
C GLY A 6 -36.64 15.27 13.07
N LEU A 7 -36.13 14.93 11.88
CA LEU A 7 -35.28 13.77 11.57
C LEU A 7 -34.92 13.86 10.08
N SER A 8 -34.30 14.96 9.70
CA SER A 8 -33.68 15.12 8.38
C SER A 8 -32.37 15.87 8.56
N GLU A 9 -31.50 15.31 9.39
CA GLU A 9 -30.11 15.74 9.48
C GLU A 9 -29.20 14.58 9.10
N ASN A 10 -28.45 14.82 8.02
CA ASN A 10 -27.16 14.22 7.71
C ASN A 10 -27.13 12.80 7.14
N LEU A 11 -27.97 12.53 6.13
CA LEU A 11 -27.48 11.76 4.97
C LEU A 11 -26.83 12.74 4.00
N GLN A 12 -25.64 13.25 4.37
CA GLN A 12 -24.70 13.72 3.36
C GLN A 12 -24.26 12.47 2.61
N THR A 13 -25.00 12.15 1.56
CA THR A 13 -24.53 11.32 0.46
C THR A 13 -23.27 12.01 -0.06
N ARG A 14 -22.10 11.62 0.47
CA ARG A 14 -20.82 12.07 -0.07
C ARG A 14 -20.84 11.64 -1.53
N GLU A 15 -20.97 12.60 -2.44
CA GLU A 15 -20.81 12.34 -3.86
C GLU A 15 -19.49 11.59 -4.06
N PRO A 16 -19.44 10.55 -4.92
CA PRO A 16 -18.17 9.95 -5.29
C PRO A 16 -17.32 11.07 -5.91
N ARG A 17 -16.24 11.48 -5.23
CA ARG A 17 -15.27 12.40 -5.83
C ARG A 17 -14.67 11.75 -7.06
N GLU A 18 -14.45 12.56 -8.10
CA GLU A 18 -13.61 12.15 -9.22
C GLU A 18 -12.31 11.56 -8.69
N PRO A 19 -11.81 10.43 -9.24
CA PRO A 19 -10.57 9.84 -8.78
C PRO A 19 -9.47 10.90 -8.87
N GLY A 20 -9.00 11.36 -7.72
CA GLY A 20 -7.85 12.24 -7.65
C GLY A 20 -6.66 11.54 -8.30
N VAL A 21 -5.89 12.26 -9.11
CA VAL A 21 -4.60 11.76 -9.56
C VAL A 21 -3.75 11.54 -8.31
N TYR A 22 -3.43 10.29 -8.01
CA TYR A 22 -2.53 9.98 -6.89
C TYR A 22 -1.19 10.69 -7.10
N THR A 23 -0.54 11.06 -6.00
CA THR A 23 0.78 11.70 -6.03
C THR A 23 1.72 11.05 -5.04
N LEU A 24 3.02 11.17 -5.27
CA LEU A 24 4.04 10.77 -4.31
C LEU A 24 4.44 11.98 -3.48
N HIS A 25 4.57 11.78 -2.17
CA HIS A 25 5.30 12.70 -1.32
C HIS A 25 6.82 12.60 -1.62
N ALA A 26 7.60 13.59 -1.16
CA ALA A 26 9.02 13.70 -1.51
C ALA A 26 9.87 12.50 -1.02
N ASP A 27 9.51 11.94 0.14
CA ASP A 27 10.15 10.74 0.70
C ASP A 27 9.91 9.49 -0.15
N ALA A 28 8.67 9.27 -0.59
CA ALA A 28 8.29 8.15 -1.44
C ALA A 28 8.96 8.29 -2.81
N THR A 29 9.02 9.52 -3.36
CA THR A 29 9.71 9.80 -4.62
C THR A 29 11.18 9.42 -4.52
N LEU A 30 11.87 9.85 -3.47
CA LEU A 30 13.28 9.55 -3.26
C LEU A 30 13.54 8.04 -3.18
N LEU A 31 12.75 7.31 -2.38
CA LEU A 31 12.91 5.85 -2.26
C LEU A 31 12.63 5.10 -3.57
N LEU A 32 11.63 5.53 -4.34
CA LEU A 32 11.38 4.92 -5.66
C LEU A 32 12.51 5.20 -6.64
N ASP A 33 13.12 6.39 -6.59
CA ASP A 33 14.30 6.69 -7.40
C ASP A 33 15.51 5.83 -6.99
N GLU A 34 15.72 5.59 -5.70
CA GLU A 34 16.74 4.66 -5.22
C GLU A 34 16.49 3.22 -5.70
N ILE A 35 15.23 2.80 -5.77
CA ILE A 35 14.85 1.49 -6.33
C ILE A 35 15.21 1.43 -7.81
N ARG A 36 14.82 2.44 -8.59
CA ARG A 36 15.10 2.52 -10.04
C ARG A 36 16.60 2.55 -10.34
N GLN A 37 17.38 3.23 -9.50
CA GLN A 37 18.84 3.34 -9.62
C GLN A 37 19.58 2.10 -9.09
N GLY A 38 18.88 1.16 -8.44
CA GLY A 38 19.49 -0.01 -7.80
C GLY A 38 20.34 0.33 -6.57
N THR A 39 20.12 1.49 -5.95
CA THR A 39 20.85 1.97 -4.76
C THR A 39 20.07 1.77 -3.47
N CYS A 40 18.79 1.41 -3.55
CA CYS A 40 17.93 1.16 -2.40
C CYS A 40 18.47 0.02 -1.53
N LYS A 41 18.68 0.31 -0.24
CA LYS A 41 19.19 -0.65 0.76
C LYS A 41 18.08 -1.34 1.55
N ASP A 42 16.84 -0.93 1.32
CA ASP A 42 15.69 -1.50 2.02
C ASP A 42 15.20 -2.78 1.35
N SER A 43 14.62 -3.66 2.16
CA SER A 43 13.95 -4.87 1.72
C SER A 43 12.44 -4.71 1.68
N ILE A 44 11.88 -3.82 2.52
CA ILE A 44 10.46 -3.50 2.59
C ILE A 44 10.31 -2.01 2.86
N ILE A 45 9.39 -1.37 2.15
CA ILE A 45 8.97 0.02 2.34
C ILE A 45 7.47 -0.02 2.62
N HIS A 46 7.07 0.52 3.76
CA HIS A 46 5.68 0.69 4.14
C HIS A 46 5.22 2.10 3.75
N LEU A 47 4.14 2.15 2.98
CA LEU A 47 3.56 3.37 2.47
C LEU A 47 2.13 3.55 3.01
N LEU A 48 1.78 4.78 3.33
CA LEU A 48 0.41 5.19 3.62
C LEU A 48 -0.16 5.98 2.46
N VAL A 49 -1.47 5.93 2.31
CA VAL A 49 -2.22 6.73 1.33
C VAL A 49 -3.15 7.64 2.12
N ASP A 50 -2.97 8.94 1.95
CA ASP A 50 -3.89 9.94 2.50
C ASP A 50 -5.21 9.92 1.69
N PRO A 51 -6.36 9.59 2.31
CA PRO A 51 -7.64 9.51 1.61
C PRO A 51 -8.21 10.87 1.22
N GLU A 52 -7.74 11.97 1.80
CA GLU A 52 -8.19 13.33 1.47
C GLU A 52 -7.38 13.92 0.32
N THR A 53 -6.06 13.71 0.32
CA THR A 53 -5.14 14.30 -0.67
C THR A 53 -4.69 13.34 -1.77
N CYS A 54 -5.00 12.04 -1.65
CA CYS A 54 -4.51 10.98 -2.53
C CYS A 54 -2.97 10.90 -2.60
N GLN A 55 -2.27 11.46 -1.61
CA GLN A 55 -0.82 11.44 -1.54
C GLN A 55 -0.31 10.16 -0.89
N ILE A 56 0.70 9.53 -1.49
CA ILE A 56 1.38 8.34 -0.99
C ILE A 56 2.70 8.77 -0.34
N SER A 57 2.91 8.40 0.92
CA SER A 57 4.10 8.79 1.71
C SER A 57 4.71 7.61 2.45
N VAL A 58 5.97 7.74 2.85
CA VAL A 58 6.71 6.68 3.55
C VAL A 58 6.38 6.74 5.02
N LYS A 59 5.98 5.59 5.57
CA LYS A 59 5.74 5.43 7.01
C LYS A 59 6.91 4.79 7.73
N GLY A 60 7.57 3.84 7.07
CA GLY A 60 8.72 3.14 7.62
C GLY A 60 9.33 2.18 6.61
N THR A 61 10.54 1.76 6.90
CA THR A 61 11.28 0.80 6.07
C THR A 61 11.89 -0.31 6.92
N LEU A 62 12.17 -1.43 6.28
CA LEU A 62 12.94 -2.53 6.84
C LEU A 62 14.18 -2.74 5.96
N PRO A 63 15.41 -2.57 6.50
CA PRO A 63 16.63 -2.73 5.73
C PRO A 63 16.81 -4.16 5.20
N PHE A 64 17.61 -4.31 4.14
CA PHE A 64 18.02 -5.61 3.64
C PHE A 64 19.24 -6.12 4.42
N ASP A 65 18.99 -6.74 5.58
CA ASP A 65 20.02 -7.15 6.55
C ASP A 65 20.19 -8.67 6.71
N GLY A 66 19.61 -9.45 5.79
CA GLY A 66 19.60 -10.92 5.88
C GLY A 66 18.45 -11.49 6.71
N SER A 67 17.50 -10.64 7.17
CA SER A 67 16.23 -11.07 7.76
C SER A 67 15.58 -12.20 6.97
N SER A 68 15.13 -13.23 7.69
CA SER A 68 14.40 -14.34 7.11
C SER A 68 13.07 -13.88 6.52
N ARG A 69 12.55 -14.70 5.61
CA ARG A 69 11.22 -14.50 5.03
C ARG A 69 10.13 -14.33 6.11
N LYS A 70 10.16 -15.17 7.15
CA LYS A 70 9.14 -15.15 8.20
C LYS A 70 9.16 -13.82 8.94
N GLU A 71 10.34 -13.28 9.21
CA GLU A 71 10.51 -11.98 9.86
C GLU A 71 9.97 -10.84 8.99
N ARG A 72 10.27 -10.85 7.68
CA ARG A 72 9.75 -9.87 6.72
C ARG A 72 8.22 -9.88 6.65
N LEU A 73 7.61 -11.06 6.55
CA LEU A 73 6.15 -11.21 6.55
C LEU A 73 5.53 -10.76 7.87
N ASN A 74 6.13 -11.15 9.00
CA ASN A 74 5.68 -10.70 10.32
C ASN A 74 5.74 -9.18 10.45
N TRP A 75 6.76 -8.54 9.88
CA TRP A 75 6.88 -7.08 9.87
C TRP A 75 5.75 -6.43 9.08
N ILE A 76 5.47 -6.90 7.85
CA ILE A 76 4.33 -6.42 7.04
C ILE A 76 3.03 -6.58 7.82
N SER A 77 2.76 -7.77 8.34
CA SER A 77 1.55 -8.04 9.13
C SER A 77 1.45 -7.16 10.38
N SER A 78 2.57 -6.84 11.04
CA SER A 78 2.59 -5.98 12.22
C SER A 78 2.28 -4.52 11.86
N CYS A 79 2.87 -4.01 10.78
CA CYS A 79 2.56 -2.67 10.26
C CYS A 79 1.09 -2.55 9.84
N ALA A 80 0.58 -3.54 9.10
CA ALA A 80 -0.80 -3.64 8.66
C ALA A 80 -1.80 -3.68 9.83
N LYS A 81 -1.49 -4.43 10.91
CA LYS A 81 -2.31 -4.50 12.13
C LYS A 81 -2.32 -3.17 12.90
N LYS A 82 -1.20 -2.43 12.87
CA LYS A 82 -1.05 -1.18 13.61
C LYS A 82 -1.69 0.02 12.91
N GLU A 83 -1.43 0.19 11.62
CA GLU A 83 -1.86 1.39 10.88
C GLU A 83 -3.16 1.17 10.09
N GLY A 84 -3.61 -0.07 9.91
CA GLY A 84 -4.77 -0.39 9.08
C GLY A 84 -4.39 -0.53 7.60
N PRO A 85 -5.27 -0.14 6.65
CA PRO A 85 -5.00 -0.29 5.23
C PRO A 85 -3.70 0.41 4.82
N SER A 86 -2.90 -0.25 3.97
CA SER A 86 -1.54 0.20 3.66
C SER A 86 -1.03 -0.38 2.36
N LEU A 87 -0.06 0.29 1.75
CA LEU A 87 0.70 -0.23 0.61
C LEU A 87 2.10 -0.64 1.08
N PHE A 88 2.68 -1.63 0.42
CA PHE A 88 4.02 -2.10 0.68
C PHE A 88 4.75 -2.30 -0.64
N VAL A 89 6.00 -1.85 -0.69
CA VAL A 89 6.97 -2.20 -1.74
C VAL A 89 7.98 -3.11 -1.09
N PHE A 90 8.29 -4.26 -1.68
CA PHE A 90 9.27 -5.17 -1.07
C PHE A 90 10.06 -5.91 -2.15
N ARG A 91 11.34 -6.11 -1.85
CA ARG A 91 12.21 -6.98 -2.64
C ARG A 91 11.68 -8.40 -2.56
N THR A 92 11.79 -9.17 -3.63
CA THR A 92 11.40 -10.59 -3.77
C THR A 92 12.62 -11.50 -3.95
N ASP A 93 13.81 -10.92 -4.05
CA ASP A 93 15.07 -11.63 -4.09
C ASP A 93 15.74 -11.67 -2.69
N MET A 94 16.54 -12.71 -2.46
CA MET A 94 17.28 -12.89 -1.20
C MET A 94 18.79 -12.63 -1.33
N ARG A 95 19.33 -12.58 -2.56
CA ARG A 95 20.79 -12.55 -2.81
C ARG A 95 21.20 -11.87 -4.12
N SER A 96 20.27 -11.26 -4.87
CA SER A 96 20.56 -10.79 -6.22
C SER A 96 21.16 -9.38 -6.19
N ASN A 97 22.15 -9.14 -7.07
CA ASN A 97 22.62 -7.80 -7.41
C ASN A 97 21.64 -7.05 -8.33
N SER A 98 20.62 -7.74 -8.83
CA SER A 98 19.50 -7.19 -9.59
C SER A 98 18.23 -7.44 -8.78
N PRO A 99 17.85 -6.51 -7.88
CA PRO A 99 16.72 -6.72 -6.99
C PRO A 99 15.41 -6.76 -7.78
N GLU A 100 14.59 -7.76 -7.46
CA GLU A 100 13.25 -7.89 -8.03
C GLU A 100 12.24 -7.36 -7.03
N TRP A 101 11.35 -6.46 -7.45
CA TRP A 101 10.41 -5.80 -6.54
C TRP A 101 8.98 -6.26 -6.79
N ALA A 102 8.20 -6.27 -5.72
CA ALA A 102 6.77 -6.51 -5.75
C ALA A 102 6.04 -5.50 -4.86
N LEU A 103 4.75 -5.37 -5.15
CA LEU A 103 3.84 -4.43 -4.53
C LEU A 103 2.71 -5.19 -3.85
N LEU A 104 2.35 -4.77 -2.65
CA LEU A 104 1.25 -5.35 -1.90
C LEU A 104 0.35 -4.26 -1.35
N VAL A 105 -0.96 -4.45 -1.44
CA VAL A 105 -1.94 -3.68 -0.69
C VAL A 105 -2.57 -4.57 0.37
N TRP A 106 -2.57 -4.06 1.60
CA TRP A 106 -3.38 -4.59 2.69
C TRP A 106 -4.64 -3.75 2.81
N ALA A 107 -5.81 -4.33 2.55
CA ALA A 107 -7.10 -3.65 2.56
C ALA A 107 -8.20 -4.57 3.13
N PRO A 108 -8.19 -4.80 4.46
CA PRO A 108 -8.94 -5.88 5.12
C PRO A 108 -10.46 -5.78 4.95
N LYS A 109 -11.10 -6.87 4.51
CA LYS A 109 -12.57 -6.95 4.37
C LYS A 109 -13.31 -6.71 5.69
N SER A 110 -12.69 -7.05 6.81
CA SER A 110 -13.31 -6.96 8.14
C SER A 110 -13.35 -5.56 8.73
N SER A 111 -12.51 -4.62 8.26
CA SER A 111 -12.39 -3.30 8.90
C SER A 111 -12.61 -2.10 7.98
N ILE A 112 -12.75 -2.31 6.67
CA ILE A 112 -13.00 -1.21 5.70
C ILE A 112 -14.09 -1.54 4.69
N SER A 113 -14.74 -0.48 4.21
CA SER A 113 -15.83 -0.56 3.22
C SER A 113 -15.33 -1.05 1.85
N VAL A 114 -16.26 -1.47 0.97
CA VAL A 114 -15.92 -1.83 -0.42
C VAL A 114 -15.34 -0.65 -1.18
N ALA A 115 -15.88 0.56 -0.99
CA ALA A 115 -15.40 1.78 -1.66
C ALA A 115 -13.98 2.15 -1.21
N GLU A 116 -13.72 2.08 0.09
CA GLU A 116 -12.39 2.33 0.66
C GLU A 116 -11.37 1.31 0.17
N ARG A 117 -11.75 0.03 0.06
CA ARG A 117 -10.90 -1.01 -0.51
C ARG A 117 -10.56 -0.72 -1.98
N ALA A 118 -11.54 -0.33 -2.77
CA ALA A 118 -11.34 0.06 -4.16
C ALA A 118 -10.37 1.25 -4.28
N PHE A 119 -10.44 2.21 -3.36
CA PHE A 119 -9.48 3.32 -3.27
C PHE A 119 -8.05 2.83 -3.07
N TYR A 120 -7.79 1.94 -2.11
CA TYR A 120 -6.44 1.40 -1.89
C TYR A 120 -5.95 0.50 -3.03
N PHE A 121 -6.84 -0.27 -3.66
CA PHE A 121 -6.50 -1.09 -4.82
C PHE A 121 -6.12 -0.24 -6.03
N THR A 122 -6.83 0.86 -6.24
CA THR A 122 -6.52 1.83 -7.29
C THR A 122 -5.20 2.54 -6.99
N ALA A 123 -4.93 2.88 -5.73
CA ALA A 123 -3.65 3.45 -5.31
C ALA A 123 -2.46 2.51 -5.61
N LEU A 124 -2.60 1.20 -5.36
CA LEU A 124 -1.57 0.22 -5.69
C LEU A 124 -1.30 0.14 -7.20
N SER A 125 -2.37 0.07 -8.00
CA SER A 125 -2.26 0.00 -9.46
C SER A 125 -1.62 1.26 -10.04
N TRP A 126 -1.97 2.44 -9.51
CA TRP A 126 -1.32 3.69 -9.87
C TRP A 126 0.15 3.69 -9.47
N LEU A 127 0.48 3.27 -8.25
CA LEU A 127 1.86 3.17 -7.78
C LEU A 127 2.69 2.24 -8.68
N SER A 128 2.14 1.09 -9.07
CA SER A 128 2.76 0.15 -9.99
C SER A 128 3.08 0.75 -11.36
N SER A 129 2.18 1.60 -11.89
CA SER A 129 2.46 2.35 -13.12
C SER A 129 3.61 3.36 -12.98
N SER A 130 4.02 3.70 -11.76
CA SER A 130 5.22 4.51 -11.53
C SER A 130 6.51 3.68 -11.62
N PHE A 131 6.45 2.35 -11.70
CA PHE A 131 7.62 1.47 -11.79
C PHE A 131 8.02 1.09 -13.24
N VAL A 132 7.45 1.71 -14.28
CA VAL A 132 7.51 1.28 -15.70
C VAL A 132 8.92 0.99 -16.26
N ASP A 133 9.99 1.57 -15.72
CA ASP A 133 11.37 1.33 -16.17
C ASP A 133 12.04 0.12 -15.49
N THR A 134 11.41 -0.45 -14.47
CA THR A 134 11.79 -1.71 -13.82
C THR A 134 10.78 -2.77 -14.24
N ASN A 135 11.18 -4.01 -14.50
CA ASN A 135 10.26 -5.10 -14.83
C ASN A 135 8.99 -5.00 -13.97
N LEU A 136 7.81 -4.91 -14.62
CA LEU A 136 6.53 -4.60 -13.95
C LEU A 136 6.41 -5.39 -12.63
N PRO A 137 6.40 -4.71 -11.47
CA PRO A 137 6.41 -5.40 -10.20
C PRO A 137 5.14 -6.21 -10.06
N ARG A 138 5.26 -7.40 -9.47
CA ARG A 138 4.07 -8.22 -9.18
C ARG A 138 3.21 -7.54 -8.12
N GLU A 139 1.92 -7.42 -8.38
CA GLU A 139 0.95 -6.83 -7.45
C GLU A 139 0.22 -7.91 -6.65
N PHE A 140 0.03 -7.66 -5.35
CA PHE A 140 -0.68 -8.53 -4.43
C PHE A 140 -1.80 -7.75 -3.73
N TYR A 141 -3.03 -8.20 -3.91
CA TYR A 141 -4.23 -7.60 -3.33
C TYR A 141 -4.71 -8.42 -2.15
N VAL A 142 -4.35 -8.00 -0.93
CA VAL A 142 -4.56 -8.78 0.30
C VAL A 142 -5.69 -8.16 1.13
N THR A 143 -6.71 -8.96 1.39
CA THR A 143 -7.91 -8.58 2.14
C THR A 143 -8.11 -9.38 3.43
N GLU A 144 -7.30 -10.41 3.64
CA GLU A 144 -7.21 -11.19 4.87
C GLU A 144 -5.82 -11.82 5.02
N GLU A 145 -5.42 -12.16 6.24
CA GLU A 145 -4.06 -12.65 6.53
C GLU A 145 -3.74 -13.96 5.78
N ALA A 146 -4.76 -14.79 5.48
CA ALA A 146 -4.62 -16.02 4.71
C ALA A 146 -4.26 -15.77 3.22
N GLU A 147 -4.58 -14.60 2.69
CA GLU A 147 -4.22 -14.18 1.32
C GLU A 147 -2.80 -13.62 1.25
N MET A 148 -2.10 -13.48 2.39
CA MET A 148 -0.73 -13.00 2.39
C MET A 148 0.13 -13.88 1.48
N PRO A 149 0.80 -13.29 0.48
CA PRO A 149 1.48 -14.05 -0.55
C PRO A 149 2.51 -15.02 0.03
N VAL A 150 2.36 -16.27 -0.38
CA VAL A 150 3.39 -17.28 -0.20
C VAL A 150 4.44 -17.09 -1.29
N PHE A 151 5.18 -15.97 -1.23
CA PHE A 151 6.31 -15.68 -2.10
C PHE A 151 7.25 -16.89 -2.25
N LYS A 152 7.33 -17.52 -3.43
CA LYS A 152 8.39 -18.50 -3.67
C LYS A 152 9.65 -17.72 -4.02
N TRP A 153 10.42 -17.34 -3.00
CA TRP A 153 11.77 -16.78 -3.17
C TRP A 153 12.66 -17.97 -3.54
N THR A 154 12.95 -18.14 -4.83
CA THR A 154 13.97 -19.09 -5.30
C THR A 154 15.36 -18.51 -5.09
#